data_AF-A0A7J7GMG8-F1
#
_entry.id   AF-A0A7J7GMG8-F1
#
_cell.length_a   1.000
_cell.length_b   1.000
_cell.length_c   1.000
_cell.angle_alpha   90.00
_cell.angle_beta   90.00
_cell.angle_gamma   90.00
#
_symmetry.space_group_name_H-M   'P 1'
#
loop_
_entity.id
_entity.type
_entity.pdbx_description
1 polymer ?
#
loop_
_entity_poly.entity_id
_entity_poly.type
_entity_poly.pdbx_seq_one_letter_code
_entity_poly.pdbx_strand_id
1 'polypeptide(L)'
;MGSLTNIRKTDSHRVTVKCKSEGCPWRIYASRLATTQLICIKKMSTTHTCEGAAVKARYRATRGWVGSIIKEKLKVSPNYKPKDIASDIKREYGIQLNYSQAWRAKEVAREQLQGSYKEAYNQLPYFCEKIMETNPGSIATFATKEDSSFHRLFVSFHASISGFQQGCRPLLFLDGTPLNSKYPGTLLAATAADGDDGVFPVAFAVVDADTDDNWHWFLAGIEICSINISANHIRCRFPEGLERVIV
;
A
#
# COMPACT_ATOMS: atom_id res chain seq x y z
N MET A 1 33.57 -19.59 3.28
CA MET A 1 33.87 -20.01 1.89
C MET A 1 32.58 -20.54 1.28
N GLY A 2 32.09 -19.91 0.21
CA GLY A 2 30.83 -20.29 -0.44
C GLY A 2 31.07 -21.33 -1.53
N SER A 3 30.34 -22.45 -1.48
CA SER A 3 30.53 -23.54 -2.44
C SER A 3 29.45 -23.54 -3.53
N LEU A 4 29.86 -23.84 -4.76
CA LEU A 4 28.99 -23.96 -5.92
C LEU A 4 28.00 -25.13 -5.72
N THR A 5 26.70 -24.84 -5.64
CA THR A 5 25.65 -25.86 -5.55
C THR A 5 24.87 -25.97 -6.86
N ASN A 6 24.75 -27.17 -7.42
CA ASN A 6 23.88 -27.45 -8.56
C ASN A 6 22.67 -28.27 -8.10
N ILE A 7 21.46 -27.81 -8.45
CA ILE A 7 20.20 -28.50 -8.14
C ILE A 7 19.98 -29.52 -9.26
N ARG A 8 20.29 -30.80 -8.99
CA ARG A 8 20.27 -31.82 -10.05
C ARG A 8 18.88 -32.45 -10.25
N LYS A 9 18.04 -32.47 -9.21
CA LYS A 9 16.68 -33.02 -9.25
C LYS A 9 15.79 -32.32 -8.22
N THR A 10 14.75 -31.67 -8.73
CA THR A 10 13.61 -31.17 -7.96
C THR A 10 12.39 -31.91 -8.49
N ASP A 11 11.82 -32.79 -7.68
CA ASP A 11 10.48 -33.33 -7.88
C ASP A 11 9.60 -32.80 -6.74
N SER A 12 8.27 -32.83 -6.86
CA SER A 12 7.33 -32.26 -5.87
C SER A 12 7.51 -32.82 -4.45
N HIS A 13 8.23 -33.94 -4.30
CA HIS A 13 8.49 -34.63 -3.03
C HIS A 13 9.96 -34.66 -2.58
N ARG A 14 10.92 -34.27 -3.43
CA ARG A 14 12.37 -34.51 -3.17
C ARG A 14 13.26 -33.41 -3.73
N VAL A 15 14.24 -32.98 -2.93
CA VAL A 15 15.26 -32.01 -3.31
C VAL A 15 16.64 -32.61 -3.05
N THR A 16 17.48 -32.64 -4.08
CA THR A 16 18.91 -32.94 -3.93
C THR A 16 19.76 -31.75 -4.38
N VAL A 17 20.58 -31.27 -3.46
CA VAL A 17 21.59 -30.24 -3.72
C VAL A 17 22.96 -30.90 -3.65
N LYS A 18 23.80 -30.73 -4.67
CA LYS A 18 25.18 -31.27 -4.67
C LYS A 18 26.16 -30.18 -5.07
N CYS A 19 27.43 -30.37 -4.73
CA CYS A 19 28.46 -29.48 -5.23
C CYS A 19 28.55 -29.57 -6.76
N LYS A 20 28.85 -28.45 -7.41
CA LYS A 20 29.03 -28.37 -8.86
C LYS A 20 30.35 -29.01 -9.29
N SER A 21 31.38 -28.95 -8.45
CA SER A 21 32.70 -29.52 -8.74
C SER A 21 32.60 -31.04 -8.87
N GLU A 22 33.21 -31.56 -9.92
CA GLU A 22 33.25 -33.00 -10.18
C GLU A 22 34.04 -33.71 -9.08
N GLY A 23 33.55 -34.88 -8.65
CA GLY A 23 34.16 -35.64 -7.54
C GLY A 23 33.94 -35.07 -6.13
N CYS A 24 33.32 -33.89 -5.96
CA CYS A 24 33.11 -33.33 -4.61
C CYS A 24 32.01 -34.09 -3.84
N PRO A 25 32.28 -34.57 -2.60
CA PRO A 25 31.34 -35.40 -1.84
C PRO A 25 30.19 -34.61 -1.19
N TRP A 26 30.29 -33.27 -1.14
CA TRP A 26 29.27 -32.43 -0.54
C TRP A 26 27.90 -32.59 -1.22
N ARG A 27 26.89 -32.89 -0.41
CA ARG A 27 25.51 -33.13 -0.86
C ARG A 27 24.53 -32.97 0.30
N ILE A 28 23.40 -32.34 0.00
CA ILE A 28 22.20 -32.33 0.87
C ILE A 28 21.08 -33.05 0.13
N TYR A 29 20.43 -33.98 0.83
CA TYR A 29 19.26 -34.68 0.36
C TYR A 29 18.11 -34.46 1.35
N ALA A 30 17.02 -33.88 0.84
CA ALA A 30 15.81 -33.63 1.59
C ALA A 30 14.59 -34.20 0.87
N SER A 31 13.59 -34.64 1.63
CA SER A 31 12.32 -35.11 1.08
C SER A 31 11.16 -34.77 1.99
N ARG A 32 9.97 -34.60 1.42
CA ARG A 32 8.73 -34.45 2.18
C ARG A 32 8.46 -35.71 3.01
N LEU A 33 7.99 -35.53 4.23
CA LEU A 33 7.48 -36.65 5.04
C LEU A 33 6.17 -37.16 4.41
N ALA A 34 5.91 -38.46 4.53
CA ALA A 34 4.72 -39.06 3.91
C ALA A 34 3.41 -38.57 4.56
N THR A 35 3.48 -38.25 5.86
CA THR A 35 2.33 -37.95 6.71
C THR A 35 2.09 -36.45 6.91
N THR A 36 3.05 -35.58 6.55
CA THR A 36 2.95 -34.13 6.77
C THR A 36 3.50 -33.34 5.59
N GLN A 37 3.22 -32.03 5.54
CA GLN A 37 3.81 -31.13 4.54
C GLN A 37 5.26 -30.72 4.87
N LEU A 38 5.84 -31.26 5.94
CA LEU A 38 7.21 -30.93 6.37
C LEU A 38 8.25 -31.61 5.48
N ILE A 39 9.34 -30.90 5.21
CA ILE A 39 10.51 -31.41 4.50
C ILE A 39 11.59 -31.75 5.54
N CYS A 40 12.09 -32.98 5.49
CA CYS A 40 13.17 -33.45 6.36
C CYS A 40 14.47 -33.64 5.57
N ILE A 41 15.59 -33.17 6.13
CA ILE A 41 16.93 -33.48 5.62
C ILE A 41 17.25 -34.92 6.00
N LYS A 42 17.27 -35.81 5.01
CA LYS A 42 17.49 -37.25 5.22
C LYS A 42 18.97 -37.63 5.17
N LYS A 43 19.78 -36.93 4.37
CA LYS A 43 21.23 -37.12 4.31
C LYS A 43 21.93 -35.78 4.09
N MET A 44 23.00 -35.54 4.84
CA MET A 44 23.84 -34.35 4.71
C MET A 44 25.31 -34.74 4.78
N SER A 45 26.02 -34.53 3.68
CA SER A 45 27.48 -34.61 3.61
C SER A 45 28.03 -33.19 3.61
N THR A 46 28.71 -32.80 4.70
CA THR A 46 29.20 -31.43 4.93
C THR A 46 30.60 -31.17 4.34
N THR A 47 31.34 -32.21 4.00
CA THR A 47 32.73 -32.12 3.53
C THR A 47 32.80 -31.63 2.08
N HIS A 48 33.59 -30.58 1.85
CA HIS A 48 34.02 -30.14 0.52
C HIS A 48 35.47 -30.56 0.26
N THR A 49 35.75 -31.06 -0.94
CA THR A 49 37.11 -31.34 -1.42
C THR A 49 37.54 -30.39 -2.54
N CYS A 50 36.70 -29.41 -2.87
CA CYS A 50 36.94 -28.44 -3.93
C CYS A 50 37.54 -27.14 -3.38
N GLU A 51 38.48 -26.54 -4.11
CA GLU A 51 38.95 -25.18 -3.87
C GLU A 51 37.80 -24.20 -4.17
N GLY A 52 37.36 -23.47 -3.14
CA GLY A 52 36.14 -22.67 -3.19
C GLY A 52 36.28 -21.45 -4.10
N ALA A 53 35.77 -21.53 -5.33
CA ALA A 53 35.47 -20.33 -6.10
C ALA A 53 34.34 -19.56 -5.39
N ALA A 54 34.62 -18.33 -4.93
CA ALA A 54 33.65 -17.43 -4.33
C ALA A 54 32.63 -16.92 -5.37
N VAL A 55 31.86 -17.82 -5.95
CA VAL A 55 30.75 -17.46 -6.82
C VAL A 55 29.57 -17.15 -5.90
N LYS A 56 29.10 -15.90 -5.94
CA LYS A 56 27.88 -15.45 -5.28
C LYS A 56 26.75 -16.41 -5.68
N ALA A 57 26.41 -17.36 -4.80
CA ALA A 57 25.24 -18.20 -4.99
C ALA A 57 24.06 -17.24 -5.16
N ARG A 58 23.40 -17.31 -6.32
CA ARG A 58 22.13 -16.60 -6.54
C ARG A 58 21.07 -17.35 -5.75
N TYR A 59 21.08 -17.19 -4.43
CA TYR A 59 20.03 -17.69 -3.54
C TYR A 59 18.71 -17.08 -4.04
N ARG A 60 17.88 -17.89 -4.70
CA ARG A 60 16.57 -17.47 -5.18
C ARG A 60 15.59 -17.61 -4.02
N ALA A 61 15.69 -16.72 -3.04
CA ALA A 61 14.64 -16.58 -2.04
C ALA A 61 13.35 -16.21 -2.77
N THR A 62 12.27 -16.95 -2.49
CA THR A 62 10.96 -16.63 -3.06
C THR A 62 10.43 -15.37 -2.39
N ARG A 63 9.75 -14.52 -3.16
CA ARG A 63 9.12 -13.29 -2.65
C ARG A 63 8.19 -13.55 -1.46
N GLY A 64 7.51 -14.70 -1.44
CA GLY A 64 6.62 -15.10 -0.36
C GLY A 64 7.35 -15.42 0.93
N TRP A 65 8.49 -16.11 0.86
CA TRP A 65 9.31 -16.41 2.05
C TRP A 65 9.95 -15.14 2.63
N VAL A 66 10.48 -14.26 1.78
CA VAL A 66 10.99 -12.96 2.24
C VAL A 66 9.85 -12.14 2.84
N GLY A 67 8.69 -12.12 2.19
CA GLY A 67 7.47 -11.48 2.66
C GLY A 67 7.05 -11.95 4.06
N SER A 68 7.04 -13.26 4.32
CA SER A 68 6.69 -13.80 5.64
C SER A 68 7.67 -13.41 6.74
N ILE A 69 8.96 -13.28 6.43
CA ILE A 69 9.99 -12.86 7.40
C ILE A 69 9.82 -11.39 7.76
N ILE A 70 9.63 -10.53 6.75
CA ILE A 70 9.52 -9.09 6.99
C ILE A 70 8.15 -8.68 7.53
N LYS A 71 7.14 -9.57 7.48
CA LYS A 71 5.77 -9.29 7.90
C LYS A 71 5.71 -8.79 9.35
N GLU A 72 6.38 -9.47 10.28
CA GLU A 72 6.40 -9.05 11.69
C GLU A 72 7.16 -7.73 11.88
N LYS A 73 8.29 -7.54 11.18
CA LYS A 73 9.03 -6.26 11.21
C LYS A 73 8.20 -5.10 10.65
N LEU A 74 7.36 -5.34 9.64
CA LEU A 74 6.49 -4.33 9.04
C LEU A 74 5.32 -3.92 9.95
N LYS A 75 4.84 -4.81 10.83
CA LYS A 75 3.82 -4.45 11.83
C LYS A 75 4.36 -3.42 12.83
N VAL A 76 5.61 -3.61 13.26
CA VAL A 76 6.26 -2.69 14.22
C VAL A 76 6.78 -1.42 13.52
N SER A 77 7.27 -1.55 12.29
CA SER A 77 7.82 -0.44 11.50
C SER A 77 7.24 -0.42 10.08
N PRO A 78 6.09 0.26 9.86
CA PRO A 78 5.45 0.36 8.54
C PRO A 78 6.37 0.99 7.45
N ASN A 79 7.26 1.88 7.88
CA ASN A 79 8.18 2.61 7.00
C ASN A 79 9.47 1.85 6.65
N TYR A 80 9.54 0.55 6.92
CA TYR A 80 10.72 -0.28 6.69
C TYR A 80 11.15 -0.25 5.21
N LYS A 81 12.35 0.29 4.92
CA LYS A 81 12.73 0.60 3.52
C LYS A 81 13.22 -0.67 2.82
N PRO A 82 13.02 -0.80 1.49
CA PRO A 82 13.54 -1.94 0.73
C PRO A 82 15.07 -2.13 0.84
N LYS A 83 15.83 -1.04 1.00
CA LYS A 83 17.29 -1.10 1.22
C LYS A 83 17.64 -1.75 2.56
N ASP A 84 16.88 -1.43 3.60
CA ASP A 84 17.07 -1.97 4.94
C ASP A 84 16.66 -3.45 4.96
N ILE A 85 15.54 -3.79 4.30
CA ILE A 85 15.11 -5.18 4.07
C ILE A 85 16.23 -6.00 3.39
N ALA A 86 16.82 -5.48 2.31
CA ALA A 86 17.90 -6.18 1.62
C ALA A 86 19.14 -6.38 2.51
N SER A 87 19.46 -5.37 3.35
CA SER A 87 20.61 -5.41 4.26
C SER A 87 20.40 -6.40 5.40
N ASP A 88 19.22 -6.40 6.01
CA ASP A 88 18.83 -7.33 7.08
C ASP A 88 18.79 -8.77 6.58
N ILE A 89 18.19 -9.03 5.41
CA ILE A 89 18.13 -10.38 4.83
C ILE A 89 19.54 -10.89 4.51
N LYS A 90 20.45 -10.00 4.07
CA LYS A 90 21.85 -10.36 3.87
C LYS A 90 22.56 -10.65 5.19
N ARG A 91 22.30 -9.87 6.25
CA ARG A 91 22.92 -10.03 7.57
C ARG A 91 22.46 -11.31 8.27
N GLU A 92 21.16 -11.58 8.28
CA GLU A 92 20.55 -12.68 9.04
C GLU A 92 20.62 -14.01 8.30
N TYR A 93 20.49 -14.00 6.96
CA TYR A 93 20.36 -15.21 6.16
C TYR A 93 21.45 -15.39 5.09
N GLY A 94 22.36 -14.42 4.93
CA GLY A 94 23.40 -14.46 3.89
C GLY A 94 22.87 -14.26 2.46
N ILE A 95 21.59 -13.92 2.29
CA ILE A 95 20.92 -13.83 0.99
C ILE A 95 21.04 -12.41 0.45
N GLN A 96 21.60 -12.26 -0.75
CA GLN A 96 21.66 -10.97 -1.43
C GLN A 96 20.40 -10.72 -2.25
N LEU A 97 19.59 -9.76 -1.82
CA LEU A 97 18.46 -9.24 -2.58
C LEU A 97 18.85 -7.96 -3.32
N ASN A 98 18.35 -7.79 -4.54
CA ASN A 98 18.35 -6.48 -5.18
C ASN A 98 17.16 -5.63 -4.67
N TYR A 99 17.20 -4.33 -4.95
CA TYR A 99 16.18 -3.39 -4.49
C TYR A 99 14.76 -3.82 -4.91
N SER A 100 14.57 -4.21 -6.17
CA SER A 100 13.26 -4.61 -6.71
C SER A 100 12.72 -5.88 -6.06
N GLN A 101 13.58 -6.83 -5.67
CA GLN A 101 13.17 -8.03 -4.94
C GLN A 101 12.70 -7.69 -3.53
N ALA A 102 13.44 -6.83 -2.82
CA ALA A 102 13.07 -6.36 -1.49
C ALA A 102 11.78 -5.54 -1.51
N TRP A 103 11.62 -4.67 -2.52
CA TRP A 103 10.39 -3.88 -2.71
C TRP A 103 9.18 -4.78 -2.99
N ARG A 104 9.30 -5.76 -3.91
CA ARG A 104 8.21 -6.72 -4.18
C ARG A 104 7.86 -7.58 -2.97
N ALA A 105 8.86 -8.01 -2.19
CA ALA A 105 8.61 -8.74 -0.96
C ALA A 105 7.85 -7.87 0.06
N LYS A 106 8.24 -6.59 0.19
CA LYS A 106 7.52 -5.61 1.02
C LYS A 106 6.05 -5.47 0.61
N GLU A 107 5.78 -5.32 -0.69
CA GLU A 107 4.42 -5.20 -1.19
C GLU A 107 3.57 -6.45 -0.89
N VAL A 108 4.13 -7.66 -1.08
CA VAL A 108 3.44 -8.91 -0.71
C VAL A 108 3.14 -8.96 0.79
N ALA A 109 4.09 -8.56 1.63
CA ALA A 109 3.90 -8.55 3.07
C ALA A 109 2.84 -7.52 3.50
N ARG A 110 2.80 -6.34 2.86
CA ARG A 110 1.76 -5.32 3.09
C ARG A 110 0.38 -5.83 2.70
N GLU A 111 0.25 -6.42 1.52
CA GLU A 111 -1.00 -7.01 1.04
C GLU A 111 -1.51 -8.10 2.00
N GLN A 112 -0.62 -8.93 2.54
CA GLN A 112 -0.95 -9.94 3.55
C GLN A 112 -1.31 -9.39 4.93
N LEU A 113 -1.05 -8.10 5.20
CA LEU A 113 -1.35 -7.43 6.47
C LEU A 113 -2.60 -6.58 6.38
N GLN A 114 -2.76 -5.84 5.29
CA GLN A 114 -3.77 -4.81 5.10
C GLN A 114 -4.87 -5.21 4.10
N GLY A 115 -4.73 -6.38 3.46
CA GLY A 115 -5.54 -6.76 2.31
C GLY A 115 -5.01 -6.14 1.03
N SER A 116 -5.58 -6.55 -0.10
CA SER A 116 -5.25 -5.96 -1.39
C SER A 116 -5.95 -4.61 -1.56
N TYR A 117 -5.31 -3.70 -2.28
CA TYR A 117 -5.97 -2.45 -2.68
C TYR A 117 -7.28 -2.71 -3.43
N LYS A 118 -7.34 -3.75 -4.27
CA LYS A 118 -8.56 -4.13 -5.00
C LYS A 118 -9.72 -4.42 -4.04
N GLU A 119 -9.46 -5.21 -3.01
CA GLU A 119 -10.47 -5.49 -1.98
C GLU A 119 -10.87 -4.20 -1.25
N ALA A 120 -9.92 -3.33 -0.90
CA ALA A 120 -10.23 -2.06 -0.24
C ALA A 120 -11.15 -1.16 -1.08
N TYR A 121 -10.88 -1.01 -2.38
CA TYR A 121 -11.76 -0.23 -3.28
C TYR A 121 -13.15 -0.87 -3.41
N ASN A 122 -13.24 -2.20 -3.43
CA ASN A 122 -14.53 -2.91 -3.46
C ASN A 122 -15.36 -2.71 -2.17
N GLN A 123 -14.75 -2.30 -1.06
CA GLN A 123 -15.45 -2.00 0.19
C GLN A 123 -15.97 -0.56 0.26
N LEU A 124 -15.61 0.33 -0.69
CA LEU A 124 -16.02 1.74 -0.64
C LEU A 124 -17.55 1.96 -0.67
N PRO A 125 -18.35 1.22 -1.47
CA PRO A 125 -19.80 1.34 -1.40
C PRO A 125 -20.35 1.05 -0.01
N TYR A 126 -19.93 -0.09 0.57
CA TYR A 126 -20.31 -0.49 1.92
C TYR A 126 -19.84 0.51 2.98
N PHE A 127 -18.64 1.08 2.81
CA PHE A 127 -18.12 2.11 3.69
C PHE A 127 -18.99 3.38 3.66
N CYS A 128 -19.44 3.82 2.48
CA CYS A 128 -20.35 4.96 2.35
C CYS A 128 -21.68 4.69 3.06
N GLU A 129 -22.27 3.51 2.84
CA GLU A 129 -23.49 3.08 3.53
C GLU A 129 -23.31 3.12 5.05
N LYS A 130 -22.20 2.58 5.57
CA LYS A 130 -21.92 2.57 7.01
C LYS A 130 -21.68 3.95 7.58
N ILE A 131 -21.06 4.88 6.85
CA ILE A 131 -20.95 6.28 7.29
C ILE A 131 -22.35 6.86 7.51
N MET A 132 -23.24 6.71 6.52
CA MET A 132 -24.58 7.29 6.57
C MET A 132 -25.48 6.61 7.62
N GLU A 133 -25.33 5.30 7.81
CA GLU A 133 -26.06 4.53 8.83
C GLU A 133 -25.64 4.90 10.26
N THR A 134 -24.34 5.03 10.50
CA THR A 134 -23.79 5.29 11.85
C THR A 134 -23.78 6.77 12.23
N ASN A 135 -23.77 7.67 11.24
CA ASN A 135 -23.79 9.12 11.41
C ASN A 135 -24.91 9.73 10.57
N PRO A 136 -26.19 9.61 11.00
CA PRO A 136 -27.32 10.16 10.27
C PRO A 136 -27.13 11.64 9.95
N GLY A 137 -27.47 12.02 8.71
CA GLY A 137 -27.25 13.37 8.18
C GLY A 137 -25.87 13.60 7.56
N SER A 138 -24.98 12.60 7.58
CA SER A 138 -23.76 12.60 6.77
C SER A 138 -24.07 12.28 5.32
N ILE A 139 -23.26 12.79 4.40
CA ILE A 139 -23.37 12.52 2.97
C ILE A 139 -22.10 11.80 2.54
N ALA A 140 -22.26 10.61 1.97
CA ALA A 140 -21.17 9.86 1.37
C ALA A 140 -21.63 9.30 0.02
N THR A 141 -20.91 9.62 -1.06
CA THR A 141 -21.25 9.16 -2.40
C THR A 141 -20.05 8.49 -3.07
N PHE A 142 -20.33 7.45 -3.83
CA PHE A 142 -19.33 6.66 -4.54
C PHE A 142 -19.77 6.46 -5.99
N ALA A 143 -18.84 6.67 -6.91
CA ALA A 143 -19.05 6.49 -8.34
C ALA A 143 -17.97 5.62 -8.97
N THR A 144 -18.39 4.79 -9.92
CA THR A 144 -17.51 4.01 -10.80
C THR A 144 -17.64 4.49 -12.23
N LYS A 145 -16.62 4.22 -13.05
CA LYS A 145 -16.69 4.38 -14.50
C LYS A 145 -17.47 3.23 -15.13
N GLU A 146 -17.69 3.30 -16.44
CA GLU A 146 -18.37 2.25 -17.22
C GLU A 146 -17.67 0.88 -17.13
N ASP A 147 -16.34 0.88 -17.01
CA ASP A 147 -15.53 -0.33 -16.83
C ASP A 147 -15.49 -0.85 -15.38
N SER A 148 -16.34 -0.31 -14.50
CA SER A 148 -16.38 -0.61 -13.06
C SER A 148 -15.11 -0.22 -12.29
N SER A 149 -14.20 0.56 -12.89
CA SER A 149 -13.07 1.12 -12.17
C SER A 149 -13.51 2.28 -11.26
N PHE A 150 -12.70 2.55 -10.24
CA PHE A 150 -12.91 3.69 -9.35
C PHE A 150 -12.97 5.00 -10.14
N HIS A 151 -13.97 5.83 -9.83
CA HIS A 151 -14.07 7.18 -10.40
C HIS A 151 -13.94 8.24 -9.31
N ARG A 152 -14.88 8.29 -8.37
CA ARG A 152 -14.97 9.35 -7.36
C ARG A 152 -15.54 8.82 -6.06
N LEU A 153 -15.09 9.38 -4.96
CA LEU A 153 -15.64 9.23 -3.61
C LEU A 153 -15.78 10.63 -3.02
N PHE A 154 -16.93 10.94 -2.42
CA PHE A 154 -17.14 12.16 -1.65
C PHE A 154 -17.65 11.79 -0.26
N VAL A 155 -17.17 12.51 0.75
CA VAL A 155 -17.62 12.35 2.13
C VAL A 155 -17.71 13.71 2.82
N SER A 156 -18.82 13.95 3.48
CA SER A 156 -19.07 15.06 4.39
C SER A 156 -19.84 14.54 5.60
N PHE A 157 -19.24 14.64 6.79
CA PHE A 157 -19.88 14.15 8.01
C PHE A 157 -20.91 15.16 8.53
N HIS A 158 -22.00 14.67 9.11
CA HIS A 158 -23.04 15.54 9.70
C HIS A 158 -22.46 16.55 10.71
N ALA A 159 -21.51 16.09 11.53
CA ALA A 159 -20.81 16.93 12.49
C ALA A 159 -19.99 18.03 11.82
N SER A 160 -19.34 17.75 10.69
CA SER A 160 -18.60 18.74 9.90
C SER A 160 -19.55 19.76 9.26
N ILE A 161 -20.66 19.30 8.68
CA ILE A 161 -21.69 20.18 8.10
C ILE A 161 -22.24 21.13 9.18
N SER A 162 -22.64 20.57 10.32
CA SER A 162 -23.22 21.31 11.43
C SER A 162 -22.21 22.26 12.09
N GLY A 163 -20.98 21.81 12.31
CA GLY A 163 -19.91 22.62 12.89
C GLY A 163 -19.54 23.80 12.00
N PHE A 164 -19.52 23.60 10.68
CA PHE A 164 -19.35 24.68 9.73
C PHE A 164 -20.47 25.72 9.84
N GLN A 165 -21.73 25.28 9.76
CA GLN A 165 -22.90 26.17 9.75
C GLN A 165 -23.07 26.96 11.06
N GLN A 166 -22.69 26.37 12.20
CA GLN A 166 -22.97 26.95 13.52
C GLN A 166 -21.78 27.71 14.12
N GLY A 167 -20.55 27.36 13.75
CA GLY A 167 -19.35 27.84 14.45
C GLY A 167 -18.21 28.33 13.57
N CYS A 168 -18.22 28.03 12.26
CA CYS A 168 -17.18 28.51 11.37
C CYS A 168 -17.54 29.86 10.76
N ARG A 169 -16.50 30.60 10.38
CA ARG A 169 -16.66 31.76 9.49
C ARG A 169 -17.23 31.25 8.17
N PRO A 170 -18.12 32.02 7.49
CA PRO A 170 -18.74 31.60 6.24
C PRO A 170 -17.75 31.73 5.08
N LEU A 171 -16.61 31.04 5.16
CA LEU A 171 -15.50 31.04 4.21
C LEU A 171 -15.05 29.59 4.02
N LEU A 172 -14.99 29.15 2.77
CA LEU A 172 -14.42 27.85 2.40
C LEU A 172 -13.08 28.00 1.70
N PHE A 173 -12.14 27.17 2.09
CA PHE A 173 -10.84 26.97 1.48
C PHE A 173 -10.80 25.62 0.79
N LEU A 174 -10.55 25.63 -0.51
CA LEU A 174 -10.47 24.42 -1.33
C LEU A 174 -9.03 24.15 -1.75
N ASP A 175 -8.61 22.89 -1.63
CA ASP A 175 -7.27 22.45 -2.01
C ASP A 175 -7.30 21.03 -2.59
N GLY A 176 -6.34 20.72 -3.46
CA GLY A 176 -6.16 19.44 -4.15
C GLY A 176 -4.75 18.91 -3.97
N THR A 177 -4.62 17.72 -3.38
CA THR A 177 -3.32 17.07 -3.16
C THR A 177 -3.21 15.75 -3.92
N PRO A 178 -2.19 15.57 -4.79
CA PRO A 178 -1.94 14.30 -5.46
C PRO A 178 -1.65 13.16 -4.47
N LEU A 179 -2.30 12.01 -4.66
CA LEU A 179 -2.10 10.82 -3.86
C LEU A 179 -0.95 9.98 -4.44
N ASN A 180 0.15 9.90 -3.68
CA ASN A 180 1.29 9.03 -3.99
C ASN A 180 0.99 7.58 -3.57
N SER A 181 0.18 6.88 -4.36
CA SER A 181 -0.26 5.52 -4.09
C SER A 181 -0.04 4.58 -5.30
N LYS A 182 -0.34 3.29 -5.14
CA LYS A 182 -0.33 2.32 -6.26
C LYS A 182 -1.29 2.75 -7.38
N TYR A 183 -2.40 3.36 -7.00
CA TYR A 183 -3.36 3.97 -7.92
C TYR A 183 -3.25 5.49 -7.76
N PRO A 184 -2.79 6.21 -8.79
CA PRO A 184 -2.74 7.66 -8.73
C PRO A 184 -4.17 8.21 -8.62
N GLY A 185 -4.28 9.39 -8.01
CA GLY A 185 -5.52 10.12 -7.82
C GLY A 185 -5.25 11.43 -7.11
N THR A 186 -6.29 12.18 -6.83
CA THR A 186 -6.22 13.46 -6.12
C THR A 186 -7.17 13.44 -4.94
N LEU A 187 -6.69 13.89 -3.78
CA LEU A 187 -7.52 14.20 -2.63
C LEU A 187 -7.94 15.67 -2.74
N LEU A 188 -9.22 15.91 -2.94
CA LEU A 188 -9.82 17.24 -2.85
C LEU A 188 -10.31 17.44 -1.42
N ALA A 189 -10.07 18.62 -0.86
CA ALA A 189 -10.49 18.96 0.49
C ALA A 189 -11.17 20.32 0.51
N ALA A 190 -12.25 20.41 1.30
CA ALA A 190 -12.90 21.64 1.67
C ALA A 190 -12.73 21.85 3.17
N THR A 191 -12.16 22.99 3.53
CA THR A 191 -11.89 23.40 4.92
C THR A 191 -12.43 24.78 5.18
N ALA A 192 -12.67 25.12 6.43
CA ALA A 192 -13.10 26.45 6.86
C ALA A 192 -12.21 26.96 7.98
N ALA A 193 -12.32 28.25 8.28
CA ALA A 193 -11.78 28.81 9.51
C ALA A 193 -12.84 28.75 10.60
N ASP A 194 -12.54 28.13 11.73
CA ASP A 194 -13.42 28.18 12.90
C ASP A 194 -13.36 29.54 13.62
N GLY A 195 -14.11 29.70 14.71
CA GLY A 195 -14.14 30.92 15.51
C GLY A 195 -12.80 31.30 16.14
N ASP A 196 -11.87 30.34 16.27
CA ASP A 196 -10.55 30.50 16.88
C ASP A 196 -9.42 30.53 15.81
N ASP A 197 -9.77 30.78 14.54
CA ASP A 197 -8.87 30.80 13.39
C ASP A 197 -8.15 29.46 13.12
N GLY A 198 -8.70 28.36 13.63
CA GLY A 198 -8.29 26.99 13.35
C GLY A 198 -8.81 26.48 12.00
N VAL A 199 -8.09 25.51 11.42
CA VAL A 199 -8.53 24.82 10.20
C VAL A 199 -9.57 23.75 10.56
N PHE A 200 -10.79 23.93 10.08
CA PHE A 200 -11.90 23.03 10.31
C PHE A 200 -12.24 22.21 9.05
N PRO A 201 -12.22 20.86 9.08
CA PRO A 201 -12.52 20.03 7.93
C PRO A 201 -14.03 19.96 7.66
N VAL A 202 -14.45 20.35 6.45
CA VAL A 202 -15.86 20.40 6.05
C VAL A 202 -16.24 19.17 5.22
N ALA A 203 -15.50 18.91 4.14
CA ALA A 203 -15.72 17.76 3.27
C ALA A 203 -14.43 17.35 2.57
N PHE A 204 -14.37 16.14 2.06
CA PHE A 204 -13.28 15.70 1.19
C PHE A 204 -13.79 14.78 0.08
N ALA A 205 -13.01 14.71 -0.99
CA ALA A 205 -13.24 13.75 -2.06
C ALA A 205 -11.93 13.09 -2.50
N VAL A 206 -12.01 11.82 -2.89
CA VAL A 206 -10.94 11.14 -3.61
C VAL A 206 -11.41 10.99 -5.05
N VAL A 207 -10.62 11.50 -5.98
CA VAL A 207 -10.92 11.45 -7.41
C VAL A 207 -9.76 10.83 -8.16
N ASP A 208 -10.03 10.31 -9.35
CA ASP A 208 -9.03 9.65 -10.19
C ASP A 208 -8.01 10.63 -10.81
N ALA A 209 -8.37 11.90 -10.97
CA ALA A 209 -7.48 12.95 -11.48
C ALA A 209 -7.91 14.35 -11.02
N ASP A 210 -6.98 15.31 -11.06
CA ASP A 210 -7.27 16.73 -10.84
C ASP A 210 -7.81 17.33 -12.15
N THR A 211 -9.14 17.41 -12.29
CA THR A 211 -9.83 17.90 -13.49
C THR A 211 -10.98 18.82 -13.12
N ASP A 212 -11.31 19.75 -14.00
CA ASP A 212 -12.45 20.66 -13.79
C ASP A 212 -13.75 19.90 -13.52
N ASP A 213 -14.02 18.82 -14.25
CA ASP A 213 -15.23 18.00 -14.04
C ASP A 213 -15.28 17.35 -12.64
N ASN A 214 -14.12 16.89 -12.13
CA ASN A 214 -14.01 16.38 -10.77
C ASN A 214 -14.22 17.48 -9.72
N TRP A 215 -13.74 18.71 -9.98
CA TRP A 215 -13.97 19.87 -9.11
C TRP A 215 -15.44 20.31 -9.10
N HIS A 216 -16.08 20.42 -10.26
CA HIS A 216 -17.50 20.77 -10.34
C HIS A 216 -18.36 19.74 -9.60
N TRP A 217 -18.05 18.46 -9.76
CA TRP A 217 -18.72 17.39 -9.02
C TRP A 217 -18.50 17.49 -7.51
N PHE A 218 -17.28 17.82 -7.07
CA PHE A 218 -16.97 18.04 -5.65
C PHE A 218 -17.74 19.22 -5.06
N LEU A 219 -17.80 20.34 -5.78
CA LEU A 219 -18.56 21.53 -5.40
C LEU A 219 -20.07 21.25 -5.31
N ALA A 220 -20.62 20.51 -6.26
CA ALA A 220 -22.02 20.07 -6.21
C ALA A 220 -22.30 19.20 -4.97
N GLY A 221 -21.34 18.35 -4.57
CA GLY A 221 -21.43 17.60 -3.32
C GLY A 221 -21.50 18.49 -2.07
N ILE A 222 -20.73 19.57 -2.03
CA ILE A 222 -20.76 20.58 -0.95
C ILE A 222 -22.10 21.32 -0.94
N GLU A 223 -22.65 21.67 -2.11
CA GLU A 223 -23.95 22.33 -2.22
C GLU A 223 -25.09 21.45 -1.70
N ILE A 224 -25.07 20.13 -1.98
CA ILE A 224 -26.04 19.16 -1.45
C ILE A 224 -26.01 19.12 0.09
N CYS A 225 -24.86 19.39 0.70
CA CYS A 225 -24.75 19.51 2.17
C CYS A 225 -25.48 20.75 2.73
N SER A 226 -26.19 21.51 1.89
CA SER A 226 -26.84 22.78 2.23
C SER A 226 -25.85 23.80 2.81
N ILE A 227 -24.60 23.74 2.34
CA ILE A 227 -23.56 24.69 2.66
C ILE A 227 -23.70 25.85 1.66
N ASN A 228 -24.68 26.72 1.92
CA ASN A 228 -24.93 27.90 1.10
C ASN A 228 -23.95 29.01 1.46
N ILE A 229 -22.91 29.17 0.65
CA ILE A 229 -21.92 30.23 0.77
C ILE A 229 -21.95 31.01 -0.54
N SER A 230 -22.08 32.34 -0.48
CA SER A 230 -22.02 33.14 -1.70
C SER A 230 -20.65 32.97 -2.35
N ALA A 231 -20.57 32.92 -3.67
CA ALA A 231 -19.34 32.75 -4.44
C ALA A 231 -18.15 33.62 -3.94
N ASN A 232 -18.43 34.86 -3.53
CA ASN A 232 -17.45 35.80 -2.94
C ASN A 232 -16.67 35.29 -1.70
N HIS A 233 -17.15 34.22 -1.08
CA HIS A 233 -16.61 33.64 0.15
C HIS A 233 -15.95 32.27 -0.07
N ILE A 234 -15.82 31.80 -1.31
CA ILE A 234 -15.07 30.59 -1.67
C ILE A 234 -13.67 31.01 -2.11
N ARG A 235 -12.65 30.51 -1.41
CA ARG A 235 -11.23 30.72 -1.71
C ARG A 235 -10.64 29.40 -2.18
N CYS A 236 -10.09 29.37 -3.39
CA CYS A 236 -9.36 28.21 -3.89
C CYS A 236 -7.87 28.49 -3.83
N ARG A 237 -7.11 27.54 -3.28
CA ARG A 237 -5.65 27.57 -3.38
C ARG A 237 -5.24 26.67 -4.53
N PHE A 238 -4.77 27.28 -5.62
CA PHE A 238 -4.18 26.52 -6.72
C PHE A 238 -2.70 26.22 -6.44
N PRO A 239 -2.09 25.21 -7.07
CA PRO A 239 -0.71 24.78 -6.84
C PRO A 239 0.35 25.89 -6.94
N GLU A 240 0.04 27.01 -7.62
CA GLU A 240 0.92 28.16 -7.79
C GLU A 240 0.83 29.20 -6.66
N GLY A 241 0.10 28.93 -5.57
CA GLY A 241 0.02 29.82 -4.40
C GLY A 241 -0.87 31.06 -4.59
N LEU A 242 -1.60 31.13 -5.69
CA LEU A 242 -2.62 32.16 -5.93
C LEU A 242 -3.95 31.73 -5.29
N GLU A 243 -4.41 32.52 -4.31
CA GLU A 243 -5.81 32.48 -3.87
C GLU A 243 -6.68 33.17 -4.90
N ARG A 244 -7.66 32.45 -5.46
CA ARG A 244 -8.70 33.05 -6.31
C ARG A 244 -10.07 32.85 -5.69
N VAL A 245 -10.89 33.90 -5.78
CA VAL A 245 -12.33 33.82 -5.54
C VAL A 245 -12.96 33.21 -6.79
N ILE A 246 -13.71 32.13 -6.65
CA ILE A 246 -14.56 31.64 -7.75
C ILE A 246 -15.87 32.43 -7.67
N VAL A 247 -16.24 33.07 -8.78
CA VAL A 247 -17.51 33.82 -8.97
C VAL A 247 -18.59 32.88 -9.48
#